data_AF-A0A1H8VN28-F1
#
_entry.id   AF-A0A1H8VN28-F1
#
_cell.length_a   1.000
_cell.length_b   1.000
_cell.length_c   1.000
_cell.angle_alpha   90.00
_cell.angle_beta   90.00
_cell.angle_gamma   90.00
#
_symmetry.space_group_name_H-M   'P 1'
#
loop_
_entity.id
_entity.type
_entity.pdbx_description
1 polymer ?
#
loop_
_entity_poly.entity_id
_entity_poly.type
_entity_poly.pdbx_seq_one_letter_code
_entity_poly.pdbx_strand_id
1 'polypeptide(L)'
;MRRMKQEEIQDIAAIDYTDRVTIDQPYDYEICRRLKKTTNSRICIGRAADRFKTETLLRFRADHAVAVDSVWSDVDEALIDELGFFKVQTLVRDKEEYITRPDLGRLFSEETLQRVKNSCVAAPEVQILVADGLSSHAITANIRDIYPVIVDGLTAEGYRLGTPIFIKYGRVATMDKISQALTAKVTILLIGERPGLATGESMSSYMAYESSPLKPEHQRNVISNIYKKGTPPVEAGAQIVQLACLMMKEKKSGIELKL
;
A
#
# COMPACT_ATOMS: atom_id res chain seq x y z
N MET A 1 -39.05 12.72 -32.46
CA MET A 1 -38.05 12.34 -31.43
C MET A 1 -38.43 13.00 -30.12
N ARG A 2 -38.94 12.23 -29.14
CA ARG A 2 -39.21 12.76 -27.80
C ARG A 2 -37.86 13.15 -27.18
N ARG A 3 -37.65 14.46 -26.96
CA ARG A 3 -36.60 14.95 -26.06
C ARG A 3 -36.84 14.28 -24.70
N MET A 4 -35.98 13.34 -24.33
CA MET A 4 -35.90 12.91 -22.94
C MET A 4 -35.64 14.18 -22.13
N LYS A 5 -36.55 14.48 -21.21
CA LYS A 5 -36.25 15.45 -20.16
C LYS A 5 -34.97 14.97 -19.50
N GLN A 6 -34.10 15.93 -19.20
CA GLN A 6 -32.87 15.78 -18.44
C GLN A 6 -33.23 15.38 -17.00
N GLU A 7 -33.88 14.22 -16.83
CA GLU A 7 -33.90 13.50 -15.57
C GLU A 7 -32.43 13.11 -15.35
N GLU A 8 -31.84 13.71 -14.32
CA GLU A 8 -30.45 13.51 -13.93
C GLU A 8 -30.14 12.01 -13.96
N ILE A 9 -29.22 11.61 -14.84
CA ILE A 9 -28.72 10.23 -14.85
C ILE A 9 -28.12 10.00 -13.46
N GLN A 10 -28.75 9.13 -12.68
CA GLN A 10 -28.32 8.84 -11.31
C GLN A 10 -26.88 8.31 -11.34
N ASP A 11 -25.98 8.99 -10.64
CA ASP A 11 -24.60 8.54 -10.53
C ASP A 11 -24.54 7.24 -9.72
N ILE A 12 -24.26 6.15 -10.42
CA ILE A 12 -24.12 4.80 -9.85
C ILE A 12 -22.92 4.70 -8.89
N ALA A 13 -21.92 5.57 -9.02
CA ALA A 13 -20.75 5.64 -8.14
C ALA A 13 -21.04 6.41 -6.84
N ALA A 14 -21.98 7.37 -6.86
CA ALA A 14 -22.38 8.15 -5.70
C ALA A 14 -23.26 7.38 -4.70
N ILE A 15 -23.86 6.27 -5.11
CA ILE A 15 -24.72 5.45 -4.24
C ILE A 15 -23.87 4.79 -3.14
N ASP A 16 -24.20 5.07 -1.87
CA ASP A 16 -23.59 4.35 -0.76
C ASP A 16 -24.07 2.89 -0.75
N TYR A 17 -23.20 2.01 -1.22
CA TYR A 17 -23.49 0.58 -1.31
C TYR A 17 -23.42 -0.15 0.04
N THR A 18 -22.91 0.50 1.09
CA THR A 18 -22.77 -0.11 2.42
C THR A 18 -24.11 -0.27 3.13
N ASP A 19 -25.09 0.58 2.83
CA ASP A 19 -26.44 0.46 3.41
C ASP A 19 -27.50 -0.04 2.41
N ARG A 20 -27.16 -0.17 1.13
CA ARG A 20 -28.12 -0.52 0.07
C ARG A 20 -28.40 -2.02 -0.04
N VAL A 21 -29.56 -2.44 0.47
CA VAL A 21 -30.11 -3.81 0.27
C VAL A 21 -30.93 -3.83 -1.02
N THR A 22 -30.60 -4.74 -1.94
CA THR A 22 -31.29 -4.87 -3.24
C THR A 22 -31.92 -6.24 -3.43
N ILE A 23 -32.15 -7.01 -2.36
CA ILE A 23 -33.00 -8.20 -2.39
C ILE A 23 -34.46 -7.74 -2.60
N ASP A 24 -35.22 -8.37 -3.50
CA ASP A 24 -36.61 -7.94 -3.81
C ASP A 24 -37.59 -8.15 -2.65
N GLN A 25 -37.50 -9.32 -2.01
CA GLN A 25 -38.35 -9.71 -0.88
C GLN A 25 -37.46 -10.33 0.21
N PRO A 26 -36.67 -9.51 0.93
CA PRO A 26 -35.87 -10.02 2.03
C PRO A 26 -36.80 -10.49 3.15
N TYR A 27 -36.50 -11.65 3.75
CA TYR A 27 -37.22 -12.12 4.93
C TYR A 27 -37.16 -11.11 6.07
N ASP A 28 -35.98 -10.49 6.26
CA ASP A 28 -35.77 -9.40 7.21
C ASP A 28 -34.83 -8.36 6.59
N TYR A 29 -35.39 -7.18 6.28
CA TYR A 29 -34.65 -6.07 5.69
C TYR A 29 -33.63 -5.46 6.67
N GLU A 30 -33.99 -5.31 7.94
CA GLU A 30 -33.14 -4.68 8.96
C GLU A 30 -31.94 -5.55 9.29
N ILE A 31 -32.09 -6.87 9.33
CA ILE A 31 -30.96 -7.79 9.43
C ILE A 31 -30.03 -7.64 8.23
N CYS A 32 -30.55 -7.58 7.00
CA CYS A 32 -29.73 -7.39 5.81
C CYS A 32 -28.94 -6.08 5.89
N ARG A 33 -29.58 -4.98 6.28
CA ARG A 33 -28.94 -3.69 6.45
C ARG A 33 -27.85 -3.73 7.52
N ARG A 34 -28.12 -4.34 8.68
CA ARG A 34 -27.15 -4.50 9.76
C ARG A 34 -25.95 -5.36 9.32
N LEU A 35 -26.19 -6.46 8.61
CA LEU A 35 -25.13 -7.31 8.08
C LEU A 35 -24.21 -6.53 7.14
N LYS A 36 -24.77 -5.74 6.21
CA LYS A 36 -23.95 -4.93 5.31
C LYS A 36 -23.05 -3.95 6.05
N LYS A 37 -23.49 -3.37 7.17
CA LYS A 37 -22.63 -2.49 8.01
C LYS A 37 -21.45 -3.21 8.66
N THR A 38 -21.49 -4.54 8.79
CA THR A 38 -20.41 -5.32 9.42
C THR A 38 -19.29 -5.71 8.45
N THR A 39 -19.46 -5.49 7.14
CA THR A 39 -18.47 -5.90 6.14
C THR A 39 -18.42 -4.97 4.95
N ASN A 40 -17.22 -4.77 4.39
CA ASN A 40 -17.06 -4.08 3.10
C ASN A 40 -17.47 -4.96 1.90
N SER A 41 -17.78 -6.25 2.13
CA SER A 41 -18.21 -7.18 1.09
C SER A 41 -19.59 -6.83 0.53
N ARG A 42 -19.79 -7.07 -0.77
CA ARG A 42 -21.06 -6.80 -1.47
C ARG A 42 -22.10 -7.89 -1.18
N ILE A 43 -22.64 -7.89 0.03
CA ILE A 43 -23.71 -8.80 0.46
C ILE A 43 -25.10 -8.13 0.38
N CYS A 44 -26.15 -8.95 0.47
CA CYS A 44 -27.56 -8.53 0.40
C CYS A 44 -27.94 -7.81 -0.92
N ILE A 45 -27.37 -8.30 -2.04
CA ILE A 45 -27.43 -7.66 -3.37
C ILE A 45 -28.50 -8.23 -4.31
N GLY A 46 -29.30 -9.19 -3.83
CA GLY A 46 -30.29 -9.91 -4.62
C GLY A 46 -29.71 -10.67 -5.81
N ARG A 47 -30.60 -11.14 -6.69
CA ARG A 47 -30.25 -11.83 -7.94
C ARG A 47 -31.36 -11.66 -8.98
N ALA A 48 -31.03 -11.81 -10.25
CA ALA A 48 -31.97 -11.99 -11.35
C ALA A 48 -31.80 -13.42 -11.88
N ALA A 49 -32.69 -14.33 -11.48
CA ALA A 49 -32.47 -15.78 -11.59
C ALA A 49 -31.11 -16.16 -10.96
N ASP A 50 -30.16 -16.65 -11.76
CA ASP A 50 -28.83 -17.07 -11.33
C ASP A 50 -27.74 -16.02 -11.60
N ARG A 51 -28.14 -14.79 -11.94
CA ARG A 51 -27.23 -13.68 -12.31
C ARG A 51 -27.33 -12.51 -11.34
N PHE A 52 -26.34 -11.62 -11.41
CA PHE A 52 -26.42 -10.33 -10.72
C PHE A 52 -27.55 -9.48 -11.28
N LYS A 53 -28.13 -8.65 -10.41
CA LYS A 53 -29.00 -7.56 -10.85
C LYS A 53 -28.20 -6.54 -11.67
N THR A 54 -28.87 -5.89 -12.62
CA THR A 54 -28.27 -4.89 -13.50
C THR A 54 -27.55 -3.79 -12.72
N GLU A 55 -28.18 -3.28 -11.65
CA GLU A 55 -27.59 -2.24 -10.81
C GLU A 55 -26.28 -2.68 -10.15
N THR A 56 -26.25 -3.88 -9.56
CA THR A 56 -25.03 -4.46 -8.98
C THR A 56 -23.92 -4.61 -10.02
N LEU A 57 -24.26 -5.07 -11.22
CA LEU A 57 -23.31 -5.23 -12.32
C LEU A 57 -22.75 -3.89 -12.80
N LEU A 58 -23.60 -2.86 -12.93
CA LEU A 58 -23.18 -1.52 -13.31
C LEU A 58 -22.26 -0.91 -12.25
N ARG A 59 -22.62 -1.03 -10.97
CA ARG A 59 -21.78 -0.59 -9.85
C ARG A 59 -20.43 -1.30 -9.85
N PHE A 60 -20.42 -2.61 -10.03
CA PHE A 60 -19.18 -3.39 -10.14
C PHE A 60 -18.28 -2.88 -11.26
N ARG A 61 -18.84 -2.57 -12.44
CA ARG A 61 -18.07 -2.03 -13.56
C ARG A 61 -17.53 -0.62 -13.30
N ALA A 62 -18.32 0.23 -12.64
CA ALA A 62 -17.88 1.58 -12.26
C ALA A 62 -16.69 1.51 -11.30
N ASP A 63 -16.80 0.72 -10.23
CA ASP A 63 -15.70 0.56 -9.28
C ASP A 63 -14.47 -0.11 -9.92
N HIS A 64 -14.67 -1.00 -10.90
CA HIS A 64 -13.58 -1.62 -11.65
C HIS A 64 -12.83 -0.60 -12.51
N ALA A 65 -13.54 0.34 -13.14
CA ALA A 65 -12.89 1.41 -13.91
C ALA A 65 -11.98 2.27 -13.01
N VAL A 66 -12.47 2.67 -11.83
CA VAL A 66 -11.69 3.42 -10.84
C VAL A 66 -10.46 2.62 -10.36
N ALA A 67 -10.63 1.32 -10.13
CA ALA A 67 -9.52 0.46 -9.73
C ALA A 67 -8.44 0.34 -10.82
N VAL A 68 -8.83 0.28 -12.10
CA VAL A 68 -7.90 0.29 -13.24
C VAL A 68 -7.15 1.62 -13.30
N ASP A 69 -7.85 2.75 -13.20
CA ASP A 69 -7.22 4.08 -13.25
C ASP A 69 -6.21 4.26 -12.09
N SER A 70 -6.51 3.70 -10.92
CA SER A 70 -5.61 3.74 -9.76
C SER A 70 -4.26 3.06 -10.03
N VAL A 71 -4.22 1.99 -10.86
CA VAL A 71 -2.96 1.31 -11.25
C VAL A 71 -2.05 2.25 -12.04
N TRP A 72 -2.63 3.13 -12.84
CA TRP A 72 -1.92 4.05 -13.75
C TRP A 72 -1.59 5.41 -13.12
N SER A 73 -1.99 5.63 -11.87
CA SER A 73 -1.66 6.85 -11.13
C SER A 73 -0.19 6.89 -10.68
N ASP A 74 0.34 8.09 -10.49
CA ASP A 74 1.66 8.35 -9.92
C ASP A 74 1.53 9.04 -8.56
N VAL A 75 2.57 8.88 -7.73
CA VAL A 75 2.64 9.55 -6.43
C VAL A 75 2.92 11.03 -6.65
N ASP A 76 2.27 11.89 -5.88
CA ASP A 76 2.54 13.32 -5.90
C ASP A 76 3.98 13.58 -5.44
N GLU A 77 4.84 14.05 -6.35
CA GLU A 77 6.25 14.33 -6.03
C GLU A 77 6.39 15.44 -4.98
N ALA A 78 5.45 16.38 -4.90
CA ALA A 78 5.47 17.44 -3.90
C ALA A 78 5.35 16.87 -2.48
N LEU A 79 4.56 15.82 -2.29
CA LEU A 79 4.42 15.12 -1.00
C LEU A 79 5.73 14.43 -0.60
N ILE A 80 6.40 13.80 -1.55
CA ILE A 80 7.68 13.12 -1.31
C ILE A 80 8.78 14.13 -0.95
N ASP A 81 8.79 15.28 -1.61
CA ASP A 81 9.72 16.37 -1.34
C ASP A 81 9.43 17.05 0.01
N GLU A 82 8.16 17.28 0.36
CA GLU A 82 7.71 17.83 1.66
C GLU A 82 8.21 16.97 2.83
N LEU A 83 8.16 15.64 2.68
CA LEU A 83 8.61 14.69 3.70
C LEU A 83 10.13 14.42 3.66
N GLY A 84 10.87 15.06 2.76
CA GLY A 84 12.34 15.00 2.73
C GLY A 84 12.93 13.69 2.21
N PHE A 85 12.20 12.93 1.40
CA PHE A 85 12.68 11.65 0.87
C PHE A 85 13.71 11.84 -0.26
N PHE A 86 14.82 11.12 -0.17
CA PHE A 86 15.78 11.01 -1.27
C PHE A 86 15.19 10.14 -2.38
N LYS A 87 14.96 10.74 -3.55
CA LYS A 87 14.28 10.06 -4.68
C LYS A 87 15.26 9.25 -5.53
N VAL A 88 14.92 7.98 -5.77
CA VAL A 88 15.59 7.07 -6.70
C VAL A 88 14.58 6.35 -7.58
N GLN A 89 15.04 5.80 -8.70
CA GLN A 89 14.21 5.01 -9.61
C GLN A 89 14.90 3.67 -9.88
N THR A 90 14.11 2.61 -10.06
CA THR A 90 14.61 1.31 -10.48
C THR A 90 15.08 1.33 -11.95
N LEU A 91 15.45 0.18 -12.51
CA LEU A 91 15.78 0.08 -13.95
C LEU A 91 14.59 0.28 -14.89
N VAL A 92 13.39 0.42 -14.33
CA VAL A 92 12.16 0.63 -15.09
C VAL A 92 12.10 2.06 -15.62
N ARG A 93 11.70 2.21 -16.88
CA ARG A 93 11.61 3.51 -17.58
C ARG A 93 10.27 4.20 -17.38
N ASP A 94 9.18 3.43 -17.44
CA ASP A 94 7.81 3.93 -17.39
C ASP A 94 6.84 2.92 -16.73
N LYS A 95 5.58 3.34 -16.57
CA LYS A 95 4.55 2.53 -15.89
C LYS A 95 4.18 1.27 -16.67
N GLU A 96 4.24 1.28 -18.00
CA GLU A 96 3.92 0.09 -18.81
C GLU A 96 4.97 -1.00 -18.62
N GLU A 97 6.25 -0.61 -18.64
CA GLU A 97 7.36 -1.50 -18.33
C GLU A 97 7.29 -1.97 -16.88
N TYR A 98 6.91 -1.11 -15.93
CA TYR A 98 6.77 -1.50 -14.52
C TYR A 98 5.78 -2.65 -14.31
N ILE A 99 4.64 -2.61 -15.00
CA ILE A 99 3.57 -3.62 -14.88
C ILE A 99 4.01 -4.94 -15.52
N THR A 100 4.71 -4.89 -16.65
CA THR A 100 5.07 -6.07 -17.45
C THR A 100 6.42 -6.69 -17.08
N ARG A 101 7.32 -5.92 -16.45
CA ARG A 101 8.70 -6.31 -16.11
C ARG A 101 8.98 -6.20 -14.61
N PRO A 102 8.40 -7.10 -13.79
CA PRO A 102 8.63 -7.12 -12.35
C PRO A 102 10.10 -7.41 -11.98
N ASP A 103 10.89 -7.97 -12.89
CA ASP A 103 12.33 -8.17 -12.73
C ASP A 103 13.10 -6.84 -12.70
N LEU A 104 12.79 -5.90 -13.61
CA LEU A 104 13.43 -4.58 -13.64
C LEU A 104 13.07 -3.73 -12.42
N GLY A 105 11.82 -3.83 -11.94
CA GLY A 105 11.37 -3.13 -10.74
C GLY A 105 12.00 -3.63 -9.44
N ARG A 106 12.86 -4.65 -9.47
CA ARG A 106 13.64 -5.15 -8.33
C ARG A 106 15.10 -4.70 -8.35
N LEU A 107 15.52 -4.02 -9.41
CA LEU A 107 16.91 -3.72 -9.70
C LEU A 107 17.15 -2.22 -9.80
N PHE A 108 18.38 -1.82 -9.49
CA PHE A 108 18.88 -0.46 -9.65
C PHE A 108 20.08 -0.47 -10.59
N SER A 109 20.31 0.64 -11.29
CA SER A 109 21.57 0.85 -11.99
C SER A 109 22.72 1.02 -10.99
N GLU A 110 23.95 0.70 -11.42
CA GLU A 110 25.14 0.91 -10.58
C GLU A 110 25.29 2.38 -10.19
N GLU A 111 25.01 3.30 -11.12
CA GLU A 111 25.00 4.74 -10.87
C GLU A 111 24.02 5.12 -9.75
N THR A 112 22.81 4.55 -9.76
CA THR A 112 21.81 4.82 -8.71
C THR A 112 22.28 4.32 -7.36
N LEU A 113 22.84 3.11 -7.29
CA LEU A 113 23.39 2.57 -6.05
C LEU A 113 24.57 3.39 -5.54
N GLN A 114 25.43 3.90 -6.43
CA GLN A 114 26.53 4.77 -6.05
C GLN A 114 26.03 6.12 -5.51
N ARG A 115 24.99 6.70 -6.12
CA ARG A 115 24.33 7.92 -5.61
C ARG A 115 23.75 7.70 -4.21
N VAL A 116 23.10 6.55 -3.97
CA VAL A 116 22.58 6.18 -2.65
C VAL A 116 23.71 6.10 -1.63
N LYS A 117 24.80 5.37 -1.93
CA LYS A 117 25.96 5.26 -1.04
C LYS A 117 26.62 6.60 -0.72
N ASN A 118 26.68 7.51 -1.69
CA ASN A 118 27.34 8.80 -1.53
C ASN A 118 26.47 9.85 -0.80
N SER A 119 25.14 9.75 -0.91
CA SER A 119 24.23 10.80 -0.45
C SER A 119 23.44 10.42 0.80
N CYS A 120 23.37 9.13 1.14
CA CYS A 120 22.62 8.63 2.29
C CYS A 120 23.53 8.18 3.42
N VAL A 121 22.99 8.18 4.64
CA VAL A 121 23.70 7.71 5.84
C VAL A 121 24.12 6.23 5.68
N ALA A 122 25.41 5.96 5.89
CA ALA A 122 25.95 4.60 5.89
C ALA A 122 25.71 3.89 7.24
N ALA A 123 25.48 2.58 7.17
CA ALA A 123 25.21 1.68 8.29
C ALA A 123 24.15 2.21 9.28
N PRO A 124 22.94 2.60 8.83
CA PRO A 124 21.88 2.97 9.75
C PRO A 124 21.40 1.75 10.54
N GLU A 125 20.90 1.97 11.74
CA GLU A 125 20.24 0.92 12.51
C GLU A 125 18.87 0.62 11.90
N VAL A 126 18.13 1.66 11.51
CA VAL A 126 16.86 1.49 10.79
C VAL A 126 16.85 2.34 9.53
N GLN A 127 16.59 1.69 8.40
CA GLN A 127 16.41 2.33 7.09
C GLN A 127 14.92 2.30 6.72
N ILE A 128 14.34 3.48 6.50
CA ILE A 128 12.95 3.62 6.05
C ILE A 128 12.94 3.89 4.55
N LEU A 129 12.17 3.09 3.82
CA LEU A 129 11.97 3.17 2.38
C LEU A 129 10.49 3.32 2.09
N VAL A 130 10.16 4.09 1.07
CA VAL A 130 8.81 4.19 0.50
C VAL A 130 8.91 3.85 -0.98
N ALA A 131 8.01 3.02 -1.49
CA ALA A 131 7.86 2.77 -2.92
C ALA A 131 6.41 3.00 -3.32
N ASP A 132 6.21 3.54 -4.52
CA ASP A 132 4.88 3.65 -5.14
C ASP A 132 4.17 2.29 -5.18
N GLY A 133 4.89 1.23 -5.54
CA GLY A 133 4.31 -0.11 -5.61
C GLY A 133 3.29 -0.21 -6.73
N LEU A 134 2.20 -0.96 -6.53
CA LEU A 134 1.13 -1.12 -7.54
C LEU A 134 0.00 -0.09 -7.39
N SER A 135 0.01 0.72 -6.33
CA SER A 135 -0.98 1.77 -6.10
C SER A 135 -0.32 3.00 -5.49
N SER A 136 -0.13 4.03 -6.30
CA SER A 136 0.40 5.32 -5.84
C SER A 136 -0.55 6.01 -4.87
N HIS A 137 -1.86 5.83 -5.04
CA HIS A 137 -2.90 6.37 -4.15
C HIS A 137 -2.75 5.86 -2.72
N ALA A 138 -2.28 4.62 -2.53
CA ALA A 138 -2.01 4.06 -1.21
C ALA A 138 -0.90 4.82 -0.47
N ILE A 139 0.12 5.28 -1.18
CA ILE A 139 1.17 6.10 -0.56
C ILE A 139 0.62 7.48 -0.23
N THR A 140 0.00 8.15 -1.19
CA THR A 140 -0.55 9.51 -1.02
C THR A 140 -1.55 9.59 0.14
N ALA A 141 -2.41 8.57 0.29
CA ALA A 141 -3.45 8.56 1.32
C ALA A 141 -2.93 8.31 2.74
N ASN A 142 -1.79 7.63 2.92
CA ASN A 142 -1.37 7.13 4.23
C ASN A 142 -0.02 7.67 4.71
N ILE A 143 0.88 8.10 3.82
CA ILE A 143 2.27 8.38 4.19
C ILE A 143 2.40 9.55 5.18
N ARG A 144 1.56 10.58 5.03
CA ARG A 144 1.55 11.76 5.93
C ARG A 144 1.27 11.38 7.39
N ASP A 145 0.44 10.35 7.60
CA ASP A 145 -0.01 9.95 8.93
C ASP A 145 0.92 8.92 9.57
N ILE A 146 1.48 7.99 8.77
CA ILE A 146 2.29 6.89 9.28
C ILE A 146 3.78 7.22 9.43
N TYR A 147 4.33 8.03 8.52
CA TYR A 147 5.78 8.28 8.49
C TYR A 147 6.28 9.01 9.75
N PRO A 148 5.64 10.10 10.22
CA PRO A 148 6.06 10.77 11.45
C PRO A 148 6.01 9.84 12.67
N VAL A 149 4.99 8.99 12.78
CA VAL A 149 4.85 8.04 13.89
C VAL A 149 6.03 7.06 13.95
N ILE A 150 6.46 6.56 12.79
CA ILE A 150 7.62 5.65 12.71
C ILE A 150 8.91 6.39 13.09
N VAL A 151 9.12 7.59 12.55
CA VAL A 151 10.32 8.40 12.82
C VAL A 151 10.42 8.76 14.31
N ASP A 152 9.34 9.31 14.88
CA ASP A 152 9.30 9.74 16.27
C ASP A 152 9.46 8.55 17.21
N GLY A 153 8.76 7.44 16.94
CA GLY A 153 8.82 6.23 17.75
C GLY A 153 10.21 5.60 17.78
N LEU A 154 10.85 5.43 16.62
CA LEU A 154 12.19 4.85 16.54
C LEU A 154 13.28 5.79 17.10
N THR A 155 13.11 7.11 16.94
CA THR A 155 14.02 8.10 17.51
C THR A 155 13.92 8.12 19.04
N ALA A 156 12.72 7.99 19.59
CA ALA A 156 12.49 7.91 21.03
C ALA A 156 13.14 6.66 21.66
N GLU A 157 13.20 5.55 20.92
CA GLU A 157 13.92 4.32 21.30
C GLU A 157 15.45 4.45 21.13
N GLY A 158 15.94 5.57 20.59
CA GLY A 158 17.36 5.88 20.46
C GLY A 158 18.05 5.27 19.24
N TYR A 159 17.31 4.76 18.26
CA TYR A 159 17.90 4.17 17.05
C TYR A 159 18.40 5.24 16.08
N ARG A 160 19.55 4.99 15.46
CA ARG A 160 20.06 5.81 14.36
C ARG A 160 19.32 5.51 13.06
N LEU A 161 18.48 6.45 12.65
CA LEU A 161 17.76 6.39 11.38
C LEU A 161 18.67 6.71 10.18
N GLY A 162 18.42 6.02 9.06
CA GLY A 162 19.00 6.35 7.76
C GLY A 162 18.29 7.51 7.07
N THR A 163 18.88 8.01 5.99
CA THR A 163 18.20 8.97 5.10
C THR A 163 16.94 8.31 4.51
N PRO A 164 15.73 8.87 4.64
CA PRO A 164 14.53 8.28 4.05
C PRO A 164 14.63 8.27 2.52
N ILE A 165 14.28 7.15 1.87
CA ILE A 165 14.43 6.99 0.41
C ILE A 165 13.09 6.65 -0.22
N PHE A 166 12.71 7.39 -1.27
CA PHE A 166 11.56 7.08 -2.12
C PHE A 166 12.04 6.37 -3.39
N ILE A 167 11.42 5.23 -3.70
CA ILE A 167 11.77 4.36 -4.82
C ILE A 167 10.63 4.38 -5.82
N LYS A 168 10.83 5.07 -6.94
CA LYS A 168 9.91 5.04 -8.07
C LYS A 168 10.01 3.70 -8.80
N TYR A 169 8.86 3.12 -9.14
CA TYR A 169 8.73 1.80 -9.78
C TYR A 169 9.37 0.68 -8.94
N GLY A 170 9.18 0.74 -7.62
CA GLY A 170 9.78 -0.18 -6.66
C GLY A 170 8.96 -1.44 -6.40
N ARG A 171 9.60 -2.61 -6.44
CA ARG A 171 9.08 -3.88 -5.90
C ARG A 171 9.66 -4.16 -4.53
N VAL A 172 9.07 -5.10 -3.77
CA VAL A 172 9.53 -5.43 -2.41
C VAL A 172 11.04 -5.72 -2.35
N ALA A 173 11.58 -6.51 -3.28
CA ALA A 173 13.01 -6.86 -3.30
C ALA A 173 13.97 -5.68 -3.52
N THR A 174 13.49 -4.47 -3.82
CA THR A 174 14.33 -3.26 -3.82
C THR A 174 14.88 -2.95 -2.44
N MET A 175 14.15 -3.30 -1.37
CA MET A 175 14.61 -3.13 0.01
C MET A 175 15.92 -3.86 0.27
N ASP A 176 16.10 -5.04 -0.34
CA ASP A 176 17.30 -5.87 -0.17
C ASP A 176 18.54 -5.19 -0.77
N LYS A 177 18.38 -4.54 -1.91
CA LYS A 177 19.47 -3.86 -2.62
C LYS A 177 19.91 -2.62 -1.88
N ILE A 178 18.96 -1.81 -1.40
CA ILE A 178 19.27 -0.61 -0.61
C ILE A 178 19.83 -0.97 0.76
N SER A 179 19.24 -1.96 1.44
CA SER A 179 19.73 -2.49 2.71
C SER A 179 21.18 -2.97 2.60
N GLN A 180 21.49 -3.77 1.57
CA GLN A 180 22.86 -4.22 1.32
C GLN A 180 23.81 -3.06 0.97
N ALA A 181 23.37 -2.11 0.15
CA ALA A 181 24.21 -0.97 -0.26
C ALA A 181 24.56 -0.06 0.92
N LEU A 182 23.63 0.14 1.86
CA LEU A 182 23.82 0.99 3.05
C LEU A 182 24.23 0.20 4.29
N THR A 183 24.28 -1.13 4.24
CA THR A 183 24.54 -2.00 5.41
C THR A 183 23.55 -1.74 6.56
N ALA A 184 22.27 -1.57 6.25
CA ALA A 184 21.22 -1.30 7.23
C ALA A 184 20.93 -2.53 8.11
N LYS A 185 20.68 -2.31 9.42
CA LYS A 185 20.33 -3.41 10.35
C LYS A 185 18.88 -3.83 10.27
N VAL A 186 17.93 -2.91 10.26
CA VAL A 186 16.52 -3.17 9.95
C VAL A 186 16.12 -2.31 8.78
N THR A 187 15.44 -2.89 7.81
CA THR A 187 14.87 -2.14 6.68
C THR A 187 13.36 -2.26 6.71
N ILE A 188 12.69 -1.11 6.65
CA ILE A 188 11.24 -0.96 6.60
C ILE A 188 10.90 -0.42 5.21
N LEU A 189 10.08 -1.13 4.45
CA LEU A 189 9.57 -0.69 3.16
C LEU A 189 8.06 -0.53 3.22
N LEU A 190 7.60 0.71 3.11
CA LEU A 190 6.20 1.06 2.89
C LEU A 190 5.92 1.03 1.39
N ILE A 191 4.94 0.24 0.95
CA ILE A 191 4.67 0.03 -0.48
C ILE A 191 3.18 -0.10 -0.77
N GLY A 192 2.73 0.57 -1.84
CA GLY A 192 1.35 0.47 -2.30
C GLY A 192 1.01 -0.93 -2.82
N GLU A 193 -0.07 -1.51 -2.31
CA GLU A 193 -0.54 -2.83 -2.73
C GLU A 193 -1.22 -2.78 -4.11
N ARG A 194 -1.63 -3.95 -4.62
CA ARG A 194 -2.49 -4.00 -5.79
C ARG A 194 -3.85 -3.37 -5.44
N PRO A 195 -4.35 -2.39 -6.22
CA PRO A 195 -5.64 -1.79 -5.92
C PRO A 195 -6.74 -2.85 -5.99
N GLY A 196 -7.57 -2.89 -4.95
CA GLY A 196 -8.74 -3.72 -4.91
C GLY A 196 -9.92 -3.03 -5.59
N LEU A 197 -11.00 -3.77 -5.84
CA LEU A 197 -12.23 -3.20 -6.40
C LEU A 197 -12.86 -2.14 -5.48
N ALA A 198 -12.62 -2.24 -4.16
CA ALA A 198 -13.24 -1.37 -3.17
C ALA A 198 -12.36 -0.17 -2.77
N THR A 199 -11.04 -0.29 -2.90
CA THR A 199 -10.12 0.77 -2.47
C THR A 199 -8.75 0.61 -3.15
N GLY A 200 -8.18 1.75 -3.56
CA GLY A 200 -6.78 1.88 -3.97
C GLY A 200 -5.86 2.33 -2.83
N GLU A 201 -6.37 2.50 -1.61
CA GLU A 201 -5.64 3.10 -0.49
C GLU A 201 -4.82 2.09 0.31
N SER A 202 -4.93 0.78 0.04
CA SER A 202 -4.27 -0.26 0.83
C SER A 202 -2.75 -0.22 0.64
N MET A 203 -2.02 0.02 1.73
CA MET A 203 -0.57 -0.01 1.79
C MET A 203 -0.10 -1.20 2.65
N SER A 204 1.09 -1.72 2.35
CA SER A 204 1.77 -2.73 3.16
C SER A 204 3.11 -2.20 3.68
N SER A 205 3.55 -2.71 4.83
CA SER A 205 4.90 -2.54 5.36
C SER A 205 5.62 -3.89 5.35
N TYR A 206 6.72 -3.98 4.59
CA TYR A 206 7.63 -5.12 4.57
C TYR A 206 8.87 -4.79 5.38
N MET A 207 9.23 -5.68 6.31
CA MET A 207 10.33 -5.44 7.25
C MET A 207 11.26 -6.64 7.34
N ALA A 208 12.57 -6.41 7.41
CA ALA A 208 13.55 -7.46 7.65
C ALA A 208 14.79 -6.95 8.38
N TYR A 209 15.35 -7.81 9.22
CA TYR A 209 16.67 -7.63 9.83
C TYR A 209 17.74 -8.04 8.81
N GLU A 210 18.76 -7.20 8.60
CA GLU A 210 19.87 -7.34 7.65
C GLU A 210 19.40 -7.85 6.28
N SER A 211 18.43 -7.16 5.68
CA SER A 211 17.84 -7.54 4.38
C SER A 211 18.92 -7.60 3.31
N SER A 212 18.88 -8.62 2.45
CA SER A 212 19.84 -8.78 1.36
C SER A 212 19.28 -9.68 0.27
N PRO A 213 19.81 -9.62 -0.97
CA PRO A 213 19.32 -10.44 -2.08
C PRO A 213 19.48 -11.96 -1.87
N LEU A 214 20.28 -12.37 -0.89
CA LEU A 214 20.46 -13.77 -0.51
C LEU A 214 19.37 -14.24 0.47
N LYS A 215 18.62 -13.33 1.10
CA LYS A 215 17.57 -13.68 2.04
C LYS A 215 16.28 -14.01 1.31
N PRO A 216 15.66 -15.17 1.61
CA PRO A 216 14.38 -15.54 1.02
C PRO A 216 13.22 -14.74 1.63
N GLU A 217 12.13 -14.61 0.88
CA GLU A 217 10.91 -13.87 1.26
C GLU A 217 10.36 -14.21 2.65
N HIS A 218 10.45 -15.46 3.11
CA HIS A 218 9.92 -15.88 4.41
C HIS A 218 10.66 -15.26 5.62
N GLN A 219 11.81 -14.61 5.39
CA GLN A 219 12.54 -13.85 6.40
C GLN A 219 12.07 -12.40 6.52
N ARG A 220 11.02 -12.01 5.79
CA ARG A 220 10.37 -10.71 5.94
C ARG A 220 9.12 -10.85 6.80
N ASN A 221 8.90 -9.88 7.70
CA ASN A 221 7.59 -9.68 8.31
C ASN A 221 6.78 -8.69 7.46
N VAL A 222 5.45 -8.84 7.51
CA VAL A 222 4.53 -7.99 6.77
C VAL A 222 3.41 -7.52 7.70
N ILE A 223 3.13 -6.22 7.66
CA ILE A 223 1.87 -5.64 8.12
C ILE A 223 1.16 -5.14 6.86
N SER A 224 0.05 -5.80 6.48
CA SER A 224 -0.71 -5.47 5.28
C SER A 224 -1.99 -4.71 5.62
N ASN A 225 -2.70 -4.25 4.58
CA ASN A 225 -4.02 -3.63 4.72
C ASN A 225 -3.98 -2.40 5.64
N ILE A 226 -2.93 -1.60 5.51
CA ILE A 226 -2.78 -0.31 6.19
C ILE A 226 -3.55 0.73 5.39
N TYR A 227 -4.71 1.15 5.92
CA TYR A 227 -5.57 2.21 5.39
C TYR A 227 -6.73 2.47 6.37
N LYS A 228 -7.52 3.53 6.13
CA LYS A 228 -8.61 3.98 7.03
C LYS A 228 -9.63 2.91 7.44
N LYS A 229 -9.94 1.92 6.59
CA LYS A 229 -10.89 0.83 6.92
C LYS A 229 -10.20 -0.51 7.18
N GLY A 230 -8.87 -0.54 7.22
CA GLY A 230 -8.05 -1.68 7.66
C GLY A 230 -7.39 -1.34 9.00
N THR A 231 -6.09 -1.58 9.11
CA THR A 231 -5.30 -1.04 10.23
C THR A 231 -5.04 0.45 9.97
N PRO A 232 -5.51 1.37 10.83
CA PRO A 232 -5.29 2.80 10.62
C PRO A 232 -3.80 3.14 10.55
N PRO A 233 -3.37 4.10 9.68
CA PRO A 233 -1.96 4.42 9.48
C PRO A 233 -1.19 4.74 10.76
N VAL A 234 -1.79 5.49 11.69
CA VAL A 234 -1.19 5.84 12.98
C VAL A 234 -0.95 4.59 13.85
N GLU A 235 -1.93 3.70 13.92
CA GLU A 235 -1.80 2.44 14.68
C GLU A 235 -0.78 1.50 14.05
N ALA A 236 -0.80 1.39 12.71
CA ALA A 236 0.18 0.62 11.96
C ALA A 236 1.60 1.15 12.18
N GLY A 237 1.79 2.47 12.26
CA GLY A 237 3.07 3.09 12.60
C GLY A 237 3.61 2.61 13.95
N ALA A 238 2.77 2.59 14.99
CA ALA A 238 3.16 2.07 16.31
C ALA A 238 3.52 0.58 16.27
N GLN A 239 2.74 -0.24 15.54
CA GLN A 239 3.05 -1.68 15.36
C GLN A 239 4.38 -1.88 14.61
N ILE A 240 4.67 -1.06 13.60
CA ILE A 240 5.94 -1.08 12.86
C ILE A 240 7.11 -0.76 13.79
N VAL A 241 7.00 0.28 14.62
CA VAL A 241 8.02 0.65 15.62
C VAL A 241 8.29 -0.53 16.56
N GLN A 242 7.24 -1.10 17.16
CA GLN A 242 7.36 -2.23 18.08
C GLN A 242 8.05 -3.42 17.41
N LEU A 243 7.67 -3.75 16.17
CA LEU A 243 8.24 -4.87 15.44
C LEU A 243 9.71 -4.62 15.07
N ALA A 244 10.06 -3.41 14.65
CA ALA A 244 11.43 -3.02 14.35
C ALA A 244 12.33 -3.09 15.61
N CYS A 245 11.84 -2.65 16.76
CA CYS A 245 12.54 -2.79 18.04
C CYS A 245 12.79 -4.27 18.39
N LEU A 246 11.78 -5.13 18.18
CA LEU A 246 11.91 -6.57 18.41
C LEU A 246 12.93 -7.21 17.46
N MET A 247 12.92 -6.84 16.17
CA MET A 247 13.93 -7.27 15.19
C MET A 247 15.33 -6.86 15.61
N MET A 248 15.52 -5.63 16.08
CA MET A 248 16.81 -5.13 16.57
C MET A 248 17.30 -5.91 17.79
N LYS A 249 16.39 -6.21 18.73
CA LYS A 249 16.70 -6.96 19.96
C LYS A 249 17.06 -8.42 19.67
N GLU A 250 16.24 -9.11 18.89
CA GLU A 250 16.38 -10.55 18.63
C GLU A 250 17.32 -10.86 17.46
N LYS A 251 17.67 -9.85 16.66
CA LYS A 251 18.52 -9.95 15.46
C LYS A 251 17.97 -10.95 14.44
N LYS A 252 16.65 -11.00 14.33
CA LYS A 252 15.88 -11.95 13.52
C LYS A 252 14.68 -11.26 12.86
N SER A 253 14.19 -11.84 11.78
CA SER A 253 12.97 -11.42 11.10
C SER A 253 12.28 -12.59 10.41
N GLY A 254 11.07 -12.35 9.92
CA GLY A 254 10.19 -13.33 9.31
C GLY A 254 9.82 -14.46 10.27
N ILE A 255 9.83 -15.69 9.77
CA ILE A 255 9.44 -16.88 10.54
C ILE A 255 10.34 -17.16 11.76
N GLU A 256 11.56 -16.61 11.79
CA GLU A 256 12.49 -16.79 12.90
C GLU A 256 12.21 -15.84 14.07
N LEU A 257 11.46 -14.77 13.82
CA LEU A 257 11.03 -13.81 14.83
C LEU A 257 9.74 -14.29 15.48
N LYS A 258 9.82 -14.69 16.75
CA LYS A 258 8.66 -15.11 17.54
C LYS A 258 8.01 -13.87 18.15
N LEU A 259 6.76 -13.61 17.75
CA LEU A 259 5.90 -12.54 18.28
C LEU A 259 5.25 -12.94 19.61
#